data_AF-A0AAW6C8M3-F1
#
_entry.id   AF-A0AAW6C8M3-F1
#
_cell.length_a   1.000
_cell.length_b   1.000
_cell.length_c   1.000
_cell.angle_alpha   90.00
_cell.angle_beta   90.00
_cell.angle_gamma   90.00
#
_symmetry.space_group_name_H-M   'P 1'
#
loop_
_entity.id
_entity.type
_entity.pdbx_description
1 polymer ?
#
loop_
_entity_poly.entity_id
_entity_poly.type
_entity_poly.pdbx_seq_one_letter_code
_entity_poly.pdbx_strand_id
1 'polypeptide(L)'
;MDTIEIARRLAELGQTGEAQAAYTLALQEAAERNPELELEAASYLFFSRGSYQVAYTSFVSLYNRGLYRAELLDLMTQAFYLPNVEKQRRQYERNCAALAKYPYLFRKDFPPFEDLPIQFFPFNDEGYVPFLKAEDRFDKYVNFNDPVIDRYFFRDLEQPVLAVDVYSQYHLEYLNDNVRKSEWVGRENHIYLHYTDWMTFCAYLQCLELRPLLPGKKLVFLIEGEVGQYPIDFQARFGIDYSQYPVKPVSIREVTRLIWHTQLATHNGGDFFNEIFYGHPNLLSYESIMFEQTRKTVAELKKDCKNAEWLSPRLRQQLARIKHPTEKDLLVAIFLNSPETAGSLDPHSRIAPALFFQPHFYNILYEVRESKDGTAPVLYSEEYEKICSSPMFQGFPYIKTFTPMRRPTTSYAASVRFITDESVQESKDAVVKDTIAQRLLNRSYLIDPWNRLYRDSVLVRFEDGKLNPRATFTALA
;
A
#
# COMPACT_ATOMS: atom_id res chain seq x y z
N MET A 1 -10.97 -18.00 42.02
CA MET A 1 -9.94 -18.86 41.42
C MET A 1 -9.28 -17.98 40.38
N ASP A 2 -7.99 -17.72 40.56
CA ASP A 2 -7.25 -16.80 39.69
C ASP A 2 -7.11 -17.43 38.29
N THR A 3 -7.14 -16.63 37.22
CA THR A 3 -7.15 -17.11 35.83
C THR A 3 -5.92 -18.00 35.55
N ILE A 4 -4.78 -17.66 36.16
CA ILE A 4 -3.54 -18.45 36.07
C ILE A 4 -3.65 -19.81 36.77
N GLU A 5 -4.36 -19.91 37.90
CA GLU A 5 -4.55 -21.19 38.60
C GLU A 5 -5.41 -22.14 37.77
N ILE A 6 -6.43 -21.60 37.10
CA ILE A 6 -7.26 -22.34 36.15
C ILE A 6 -6.39 -22.83 34.98
N ALA A 7 -5.57 -21.94 34.41
CA ALA A 7 -4.68 -22.28 33.29
C ALA A 7 -3.69 -23.40 33.64
N ARG A 8 -3.03 -23.31 34.81
CA ARG A 8 -2.16 -24.37 35.34
C ARG A 8 -2.90 -25.68 35.50
N ARG A 9 -4.11 -25.65 36.08
CA ARG A 9 -4.89 -26.88 36.30
C ARG A 9 -5.30 -27.54 34.99
N LEU A 10 -5.72 -26.77 34.00
CA LEU A 10 -6.07 -27.29 32.67
C LEU A 10 -4.83 -27.91 31.98
N ALA A 11 -3.66 -27.30 32.15
CA ALA A 11 -2.40 -27.84 31.64
C ALA A 11 -2.01 -29.17 32.32
N GLU A 12 -2.15 -29.27 33.64
CA GLU A 12 -1.92 -30.51 34.40
C GLU A 12 -2.85 -31.64 33.95
N LEU A 13 -4.10 -31.30 33.61
CA LEU A 13 -5.11 -32.24 33.12
C LEU A 13 -4.92 -32.63 31.64
N GLY A 14 -3.89 -32.09 30.96
CA GLY A 14 -3.61 -32.35 29.55
C GLY A 14 -4.59 -31.69 28.58
N GLN A 15 -5.47 -30.80 29.05
CA GLN A 15 -6.46 -30.08 28.24
C GLN A 15 -5.81 -28.90 27.51
N THR A 16 -4.92 -29.22 26.56
CA THR A 16 -4.00 -28.24 25.94
C THR A 16 -4.71 -27.03 25.32
N GLY A 17 -5.81 -27.24 24.59
CA GLY A 17 -6.55 -26.13 23.96
C GLY A 17 -7.23 -25.19 24.97
N GLU A 18 -7.85 -25.75 26.00
CA GLU A 18 -8.47 -24.97 27.08
C GLU A 18 -7.41 -24.25 27.92
N ALA A 19 -6.28 -24.91 28.20
CA ALA A 19 -5.15 -24.32 28.88
C ALA A 19 -4.58 -23.14 28.08
N GLN A 20 -4.40 -23.28 26.76
CA GLN A 20 -3.95 -22.18 25.90
C GLN A 20 -4.91 -20.98 25.94
N ALA A 21 -6.22 -21.21 25.90
CA ALA A 21 -7.20 -20.13 26.03
C ALA A 21 -7.10 -19.44 27.40
N ALA A 22 -6.99 -20.21 28.48
CA ALA A 22 -6.85 -19.68 29.84
C ALA A 22 -5.54 -18.92 30.04
N TYR A 23 -4.40 -19.42 29.53
CA TYR A 23 -3.12 -18.72 29.57
C TYR A 23 -3.12 -17.45 28.72
N THR A 24 -3.85 -17.42 27.61
CA THR A 24 -4.01 -16.18 26.81
C THR A 24 -4.74 -15.11 27.62
N LEU A 25 -5.78 -15.48 28.37
CA LEU A 25 -6.49 -14.55 29.25
C LEU A 25 -5.62 -14.11 30.44
N ALA A 26 -4.95 -15.05 31.10
CA ALA A 26 -4.05 -14.77 32.21
C ALA A 26 -2.91 -13.82 31.80
N LEU A 27 -2.38 -13.99 30.59
CA LEU A 27 -1.37 -13.09 30.03
C LEU A 27 -1.89 -11.66 29.86
N GLN A 28 -3.12 -11.47 29.38
CA GLN A 28 -3.74 -10.14 29.28
C GLN A 28 -3.91 -9.47 30.64
N GLU A 29 -4.24 -10.24 31.68
CA GLU A 29 -4.39 -9.73 33.05
C GLU A 29 -3.04 -9.41 33.72
N ALA A 30 -2.01 -10.22 33.44
CA ALA A 30 -0.67 -10.10 34.00
C ALA A 30 0.23 -9.10 33.27
N ALA A 31 -0.06 -8.79 32.00
CA ALA A 31 0.74 -7.90 31.16
C ALA A 31 1.06 -6.59 31.88
N GLU A 32 2.35 -6.26 31.94
CA GLU A 32 2.87 -5.05 32.61
C GLU A 32 2.65 -4.95 34.13
N ARG A 33 2.02 -5.95 34.76
CA ARG A 33 1.69 -5.97 36.19
C ARG A 33 2.43 -7.04 36.96
N ASN A 34 2.62 -8.22 36.36
CA ASN A 34 3.31 -9.33 36.99
C ASN A 34 4.23 -10.05 35.97
N PRO A 35 5.52 -9.67 35.91
CA PRO A 35 6.49 -10.25 34.98
C PRO A 35 6.66 -11.77 35.04
N GLU A 36 6.55 -12.36 36.23
CA GLU A 36 6.73 -13.81 36.40
C GLU A 36 5.59 -14.57 35.76
N LEU A 37 4.34 -14.14 36.01
CA LEU A 37 3.15 -14.73 35.40
C LEU A 37 3.09 -14.46 33.90
N GLU A 38 3.53 -13.28 33.46
CA GLU A 38 3.62 -12.93 32.05
C GLU A 38 4.61 -13.86 31.32
N LEU A 39 5.79 -14.09 31.90
CA LEU A 39 6.79 -15.02 31.36
C LEU A 39 6.28 -16.46 31.33
N GLU A 40 5.64 -16.93 32.41
CA GLU A 40 5.07 -18.27 32.49
C GLU A 40 4.02 -18.51 31.42
N ALA A 41 3.05 -17.60 31.30
CA ALA A 41 1.97 -17.71 30.34
C ALA A 41 2.50 -17.66 28.89
N ALA A 42 3.40 -16.73 28.59
CA ALA A 42 4.04 -16.63 27.28
C ALA A 42 4.85 -17.89 26.94
N SER A 43 5.61 -18.42 27.90
CA SER A 43 6.39 -19.65 27.73
C SER A 43 5.48 -20.85 27.46
N TYR A 44 4.40 -21.01 28.23
CA TYR A 44 3.44 -22.08 28.00
C TYR A 44 2.82 -22.00 26.60
N LEU A 45 2.36 -20.81 26.20
CA LEU A 45 1.79 -20.59 24.87
C LEU A 45 2.78 -20.94 23.76
N PHE A 46 4.06 -20.59 23.93
CA PHE A 46 5.10 -20.90 22.97
C PHE A 46 5.38 -22.41 22.87
N PHE A 47 5.69 -23.07 23.99
CA PHE A 47 6.08 -24.49 23.99
C PHE A 47 4.91 -25.44 23.68
N SER A 48 3.68 -25.07 24.04
CA SER A 48 2.47 -25.85 23.70
C SER A 48 2.02 -25.67 22.25
N ARG A 49 2.73 -24.87 21.44
CA ARG A 49 2.35 -24.51 20.06
C ARG A 49 0.99 -23.79 19.97
N GLY A 50 0.70 -22.94 20.96
CA GLY A 50 -0.41 -22.00 20.92
C GLY A 50 -0.11 -20.80 20.02
N SER A 51 -0.69 -19.64 20.34
CA SER A 51 -0.42 -18.40 19.59
C SER A 51 1.01 -17.90 19.85
N TYR A 52 1.95 -18.31 19.00
CA TYR A 52 3.37 -17.96 19.15
C TYR A 52 3.61 -16.44 19.02
N GLN A 53 2.78 -15.72 18.25
CA GLN A 53 2.91 -14.26 18.09
C GLN A 53 2.62 -13.52 19.41
N VAL A 54 1.64 -14.01 20.17
CA VAL A 54 1.32 -13.47 21.49
C VAL A 54 2.48 -13.71 22.47
N ALA A 55 3.04 -14.92 22.46
CA ALA A 55 4.22 -15.25 23.26
C ALA A 55 5.43 -14.39 22.86
N TYR A 56 5.73 -14.30 21.56
CA TYR A 56 6.80 -13.49 20.99
C TYR A 56 6.71 -12.03 21.45
N THR A 57 5.52 -11.43 21.32
CA THR A 57 5.28 -10.04 21.70
C THR A 57 5.55 -9.82 23.19
N SER A 58 5.17 -10.79 24.02
CA SER A 58 5.42 -10.75 25.46
C SER A 58 6.91 -10.90 25.79
N PHE A 59 7.63 -11.80 25.12
CA PHE A 59 9.08 -11.93 25.27
C PHE A 59 9.82 -10.64 24.91
N VAL A 60 9.47 -10.01 23.79
CA VAL A 60 10.03 -8.71 23.39
C VAL A 60 9.73 -7.63 24.42
N SER A 61 8.49 -7.57 24.92
CA SER A 61 8.09 -6.60 25.95
C SER A 61 8.86 -6.79 27.26
N LEU A 62 8.96 -8.02 27.77
CA LEU A 62 9.72 -8.35 28.98
C LEU A 62 11.20 -7.98 28.81
N TYR A 63 11.81 -8.38 27.68
CA TYR A 63 13.20 -8.07 27.37
C TYR A 63 13.46 -6.56 27.36
N ASN A 64 12.62 -5.78 26.65
CA ASN A 64 12.76 -4.33 26.54
C ASN A 64 12.53 -3.60 27.87
N ARG A 65 11.80 -4.19 28.82
CA ARG A 65 11.65 -3.70 30.20
C ARG A 65 12.83 -4.08 31.12
N GLY A 66 13.85 -4.75 30.59
CA GLY A 66 15.03 -5.14 31.35
C GLY A 66 14.91 -6.48 32.09
N LEU A 67 13.87 -7.27 31.82
CA LEU A 67 13.53 -8.49 32.56
C LEU A 67 13.98 -9.73 31.78
N TYR A 68 14.57 -10.71 32.48
CA TYR A 68 14.98 -12.01 31.93
C TYR A 68 15.80 -11.92 30.62
N ARG A 69 16.67 -10.90 30.50
CA ARG A 69 17.25 -10.51 29.21
C ARG A 69 18.12 -11.60 28.59
N ALA A 70 18.94 -12.27 29.38
CA ALA A 70 19.85 -13.30 28.87
C ALA A 70 19.05 -14.51 28.36
N GLU A 71 18.08 -14.96 29.15
CA GLU A 71 17.22 -16.10 28.85
C GLU A 71 16.32 -15.82 27.65
N LEU A 72 15.71 -14.64 27.58
CA LEU A 72 14.84 -14.25 26.48
C LEU A 72 15.61 -14.02 25.20
N LEU A 73 16.79 -13.39 25.23
CA LEU A 73 17.59 -13.22 24.01
C LEU A 73 18.07 -14.56 23.46
N ASP A 74 18.50 -15.48 24.33
CA ASP A 74 18.89 -16.84 23.91
C ASP A 74 17.70 -17.58 23.30
N LEU A 75 16.54 -17.58 23.97
CA LEU A 75 15.30 -18.17 23.47
C LEU A 75 14.92 -17.60 22.10
N MET A 76 14.88 -16.26 21.99
CA MET A 76 14.52 -15.57 20.76
C MET A 76 15.51 -15.88 19.62
N THR A 77 16.80 -15.97 19.95
CA THR A 77 17.87 -16.27 18.99
C THR A 77 17.74 -17.69 18.46
N GLN A 78 17.58 -18.67 19.34
CA GLN A 78 17.44 -20.07 18.96
C GLN A 78 16.14 -20.35 18.20
N ALA A 79 15.03 -19.77 18.65
CA ALA A 79 13.71 -20.03 18.07
C ALA A 79 13.47 -19.28 16.75
N PHE A 80 13.91 -18.03 16.63
CA PHE A 80 13.49 -17.16 15.53
C PHE A 80 14.65 -16.69 14.65
N TYR A 81 15.83 -16.41 15.19
CA TYR A 81 16.95 -15.87 14.40
C TYR A 81 17.76 -16.95 13.68
N LEU A 82 18.34 -17.91 14.42
CA LEU A 82 19.24 -18.94 13.87
C LEU A 82 18.61 -19.78 12.74
N PRO A 83 17.32 -20.15 12.79
CA PRO A 83 16.69 -20.88 11.69
C PRO A 83 16.63 -20.08 10.38
N ASN A 84 16.69 -18.75 10.46
CA ASN A 84 16.41 -17.83 9.35
C ASN A 84 17.64 -17.01 8.89
N VAL A 85 18.72 -17.00 9.67
CA VAL A 85 19.90 -16.16 9.42
C VAL A 85 20.57 -16.45 8.07
N GLU A 86 20.63 -17.72 7.64
CA GLU A 86 21.26 -18.08 6.37
C GLU A 86 20.51 -17.52 5.14
N LYS A 87 19.18 -17.38 5.23
CA LYS A 87 18.39 -16.73 4.17
C LYS A 87 18.72 -15.24 4.10
N GLN A 88 18.79 -14.56 5.25
CA GLN A 88 19.14 -13.15 5.37
C GLN A 88 20.57 -12.86 4.90
N ARG A 89 21.53 -13.70 5.29
CA ARG A 89 22.93 -13.66 4.84
C ARG A 89 23.04 -13.74 3.33
N ARG A 90 22.40 -14.74 2.72
CA ARG A 90 22.40 -14.89 1.25
C ARG A 90 21.77 -13.69 0.56
N GLN A 91 20.70 -13.12 1.11
CA GLN A 91 20.06 -11.93 0.54
C GLN A 91 21.00 -10.72 0.60
N TYR A 92 21.66 -10.51 1.74
CA TYR A 92 22.66 -9.46 1.93
C TYR A 92 23.82 -9.57 0.93
N GLU A 93 24.47 -10.73 0.86
CA GLU A 93 25.57 -11.00 -0.07
C GLU A 93 25.13 -10.79 -1.51
N ARG A 94 23.91 -11.24 -1.83
CA ARG A 94 23.33 -11.07 -3.17
C ARG A 94 23.17 -9.60 -3.53
N ASN A 95 22.67 -8.78 -2.62
CA ASN A 95 22.51 -7.34 -2.84
C ASN A 95 23.85 -6.63 -2.93
N CYS A 96 24.78 -6.91 -2.01
CA CYS A 96 26.13 -6.35 -2.03
C CYS A 96 26.83 -6.63 -3.36
N ALA A 97 26.79 -7.87 -3.85
CA ALA A 97 27.41 -8.24 -5.13
C ALA A 97 26.80 -7.51 -6.34
N ALA A 98 25.50 -7.20 -6.30
CA ALA A 98 24.82 -6.47 -7.37
C ALA A 98 25.13 -4.97 -7.30
N LEU A 99 25.02 -4.39 -6.10
CA LEU A 99 25.33 -2.98 -5.84
C LEU A 99 26.81 -2.68 -6.06
N ALA A 100 27.73 -3.60 -5.78
CA ALA A 100 29.16 -3.43 -6.03
C ALA A 100 29.45 -3.11 -7.52
N LYS A 101 28.68 -3.71 -8.43
CA LYS A 101 28.79 -3.51 -9.88
C LYS A 101 27.91 -2.36 -10.39
N TYR A 102 27.04 -1.81 -9.56
CA TYR A 102 26.10 -0.79 -9.95
C TYR A 102 26.80 0.58 -10.07
N PRO A 103 26.64 1.31 -11.20
CA PRO A 103 27.41 2.52 -11.47
C PRO A 103 27.01 3.73 -10.61
N TYR A 104 25.80 3.75 -10.07
CA TYR A 104 25.24 4.89 -9.34
C TYR A 104 25.09 4.63 -7.84
N LEU A 105 25.94 3.76 -7.31
CA LEU A 105 26.28 3.73 -5.89
C LEU A 105 27.79 3.99 -5.84
N PHE A 106 28.21 5.05 -5.15
CA PHE A 106 29.63 5.46 -5.18
C PHE A 106 30.45 4.79 -4.08
N ARG A 107 29.89 4.68 -2.87
CA ARG A 107 30.47 3.94 -1.75
C ARG A 107 30.37 2.41 -1.93
N LYS A 108 31.45 1.67 -1.66
CA LYS A 108 31.57 0.22 -1.97
C LYS A 108 32.15 -0.66 -0.85
N ASP A 109 32.54 -0.06 0.27
CA ASP A 109 33.07 -0.71 1.47
C ASP A 109 31.95 -1.37 2.29
N PHE A 110 31.32 -2.41 1.73
CA PHE A 110 30.29 -3.18 2.43
C PHE A 110 30.90 -3.94 3.62
N PRO A 111 30.32 -3.84 4.83
CA PRO A 111 30.80 -4.60 5.99
C PRO A 111 30.50 -6.10 5.83
N PRO A 112 31.24 -6.97 6.54
CA PRO A 112 30.83 -8.35 6.76
C PRO A 112 29.42 -8.44 7.38
N PHE A 113 28.71 -9.55 7.12
CA PHE A 113 27.35 -9.75 7.62
C PHE A 113 27.28 -9.76 9.17
N GLU A 114 28.30 -10.30 9.81
CA GLU A 114 28.45 -10.39 11.26
C GLU A 114 28.50 -9.01 11.93
N ASP A 115 29.07 -8.03 11.22
CA ASP A 115 29.31 -6.67 11.70
C ASP A 115 28.08 -5.76 11.51
N LEU A 116 27.01 -6.26 10.89
CA LEU A 116 25.79 -5.47 10.69
C LEU A 116 25.18 -5.05 12.04
N PRO A 117 24.77 -3.78 12.20
CA PRO A 117 24.29 -3.25 13.49
C PRO A 117 22.90 -3.76 13.89
N ILE A 118 22.14 -4.33 12.96
CA ILE A 118 20.76 -4.76 13.16
C ILE A 118 20.61 -6.24 12.79
N GLN A 119 19.91 -6.99 13.63
CA GLN A 119 19.47 -8.35 13.32
C GLN A 119 17.95 -8.37 13.15
N PHE A 120 17.43 -8.96 12.07
CA PHE A 120 15.99 -9.05 11.88
C PHE A 120 15.47 -10.41 12.34
N PHE A 121 14.66 -10.40 13.40
CA PHE A 121 14.02 -11.60 13.92
C PHE A 121 12.65 -11.73 13.26
N PRO A 122 12.36 -12.80 12.49
CA PRO A 122 11.05 -12.99 11.88
C PRO A 122 9.95 -13.03 12.94
N PHE A 123 8.89 -12.27 12.73
CA PHE A 123 7.69 -12.28 13.57
C PHE A 123 6.58 -13.15 12.98
N ASN A 124 6.51 -13.18 11.65
CA ASN A 124 5.61 -14.00 10.84
C ASN A 124 6.21 -14.13 9.42
N ASP A 125 5.42 -14.60 8.46
CA ASP A 125 5.87 -14.73 7.06
C ASP A 125 6.09 -13.38 6.34
N GLU A 126 5.58 -12.28 6.89
CA GLU A 126 5.54 -10.97 6.24
C GLU A 126 6.56 -9.98 6.80
N GLY A 127 6.89 -10.08 8.09
CA GLY A 127 7.64 -9.04 8.78
C GLY A 127 8.51 -9.53 9.92
N TYR A 128 9.24 -8.57 10.48
CA TYR A 128 10.33 -8.80 11.42
C TYR A 128 10.22 -7.86 12.61
N VAL A 129 10.81 -8.24 13.73
CA VAL A 129 11.16 -7.34 14.83
C VAL A 129 12.68 -7.13 14.78
N PRO A 130 13.17 -5.92 14.46
CA PRO A 130 14.59 -5.63 14.43
C PRO A 130 15.19 -5.65 15.84
N PHE A 131 16.37 -6.19 16.00
CA PHE A 131 17.18 -6.09 17.21
C PHE A 131 18.37 -5.18 16.94
N LEU A 132 18.41 -4.03 17.63
CA LEU A 132 19.44 -3.01 17.49
C LEU A 132 20.59 -3.35 18.44
N LYS A 133 21.70 -3.89 17.91
CA LYS A 133 22.80 -4.41 18.75
C LYS A 133 23.40 -3.35 19.68
N ALA A 134 23.56 -2.12 19.19
CA ALA A 134 24.15 -1.03 19.96
C ALA A 134 23.27 -0.56 21.11
N GLU A 135 21.94 -0.62 20.95
CA GLU A 135 20.97 -0.26 21.98
C GLU A 135 20.61 -1.45 22.89
N ASP A 136 20.97 -2.67 22.48
CA ASP A 136 20.63 -3.91 23.14
C ASP A 136 19.10 -4.01 23.38
N ARG A 137 18.34 -3.72 22.32
CA ARG A 137 16.89 -3.50 22.33
C ARG A 137 16.21 -4.03 21.06
N PHE A 138 15.02 -4.61 21.21
CA PHE A 138 14.13 -4.89 20.09
C PHE A 138 13.31 -3.65 19.71
N ASP A 139 13.25 -3.35 18.42
CA ASP A 139 12.51 -2.22 17.86
C ASP A 139 11.09 -2.59 17.43
N LYS A 140 10.38 -1.67 16.77
CA LYS A 140 9.01 -1.92 16.31
C LYS A 140 8.98 -2.93 15.17
N TYR A 141 7.88 -3.70 15.11
CA TYR A 141 7.58 -4.57 13.98
C TYR A 141 7.66 -3.80 12.65
N VAL A 142 8.29 -4.42 11.65
CA VAL A 142 8.39 -3.90 10.29
C VAL A 142 7.93 -4.94 9.29
N ASN A 143 7.01 -4.54 8.41
CA ASN A 143 6.69 -5.25 7.17
C ASN A 143 7.21 -4.42 6.00
N PHE A 144 8.22 -4.92 5.31
CA PHE A 144 8.86 -4.22 4.19
C PHE A 144 7.96 -4.09 2.96
N ASN A 145 6.91 -4.90 2.87
CA ASN A 145 5.96 -4.94 1.77
C ASN A 145 4.58 -4.41 2.17
N ASP A 146 4.47 -3.72 3.31
CA ASP A 146 3.20 -3.10 3.72
C ASP A 146 2.75 -2.11 2.63
N PRO A 147 1.59 -2.31 1.98
CA PRO A 147 1.23 -1.56 0.79
C PRO A 147 0.64 -0.19 1.14
N VAL A 148 1.38 0.60 1.92
CA VAL A 148 1.02 1.93 2.41
C VAL A 148 2.11 2.93 2.02
N ILE A 149 1.74 4.00 1.32
CA ILE A 149 2.64 5.13 1.05
C ILE A 149 2.50 6.16 2.17
N ASP A 150 3.42 6.12 3.12
CA ASP A 150 3.39 6.93 4.36
C ASP A 150 3.96 8.35 4.21
N ARG A 151 4.48 8.70 3.03
CA ARG A 151 5.16 9.97 2.78
C ARG A 151 4.96 10.45 1.35
N TYR A 152 4.99 11.77 1.18
CA TYR A 152 4.73 12.40 -0.10
C TYR A 152 6.01 12.51 -0.96
N PHE A 153 6.28 11.48 -1.78
CA PHE A 153 7.47 11.42 -2.64
C PHE A 153 7.47 12.41 -3.82
N PHE A 154 6.29 12.79 -4.31
CA PHE A 154 6.14 13.55 -5.56
C PHE A 154 5.72 15.01 -5.33
N ARG A 155 6.24 15.60 -4.25
CA ARG A 155 5.89 16.97 -3.84
C ARG A 155 6.34 18.04 -4.81
N ASP A 156 7.56 17.89 -5.32
CA ASP A 156 8.18 18.78 -6.28
C ASP A 156 8.69 17.93 -7.45
N LEU A 157 8.25 18.28 -8.66
CA LEU A 157 8.62 17.61 -9.90
C LEU A 157 9.43 18.54 -10.82
N GLU A 158 9.84 19.72 -10.36
CA GLU A 158 10.80 20.55 -11.08
C GLU A 158 12.18 19.88 -11.07
N GLN A 159 12.58 19.36 -9.91
CA GLN A 159 13.81 18.59 -9.72
C GLN A 159 13.57 17.08 -9.73
N PRO A 160 14.63 16.27 -9.97
CA PRO A 160 14.55 14.81 -9.85
C PRO A 160 14.11 14.39 -8.45
N VAL A 161 13.46 13.23 -8.31
CA VAL A 161 12.92 12.82 -7.01
C VAL A 161 14.06 12.50 -6.03
N LEU A 162 14.07 13.15 -4.87
CA LEU A 162 14.96 12.85 -3.74
C LEU A 162 14.16 12.28 -2.57
N ALA A 163 14.54 11.08 -2.12
CA ALA A 163 13.94 10.42 -0.97
C ALA A 163 15.02 10.04 0.05
N VAL A 164 14.72 10.27 1.33
CA VAL A 164 15.64 10.02 2.44
C VAL A 164 15.21 8.77 3.21
N ASP A 165 16.17 7.89 3.51
CA ASP A 165 16.01 6.71 4.37
C ASP A 165 14.78 5.87 4.00
N VAL A 166 14.73 5.44 2.74
CA VAL A 166 13.68 4.57 2.21
C VAL A 166 14.08 3.11 2.43
N TYR A 167 13.53 2.52 3.49
CA TYR A 167 13.74 1.12 3.86
C TYR A 167 12.54 0.22 3.61
N SER A 168 11.48 0.71 2.97
CA SER A 168 10.34 -0.12 2.54
C SER A 168 10.58 -0.64 1.13
N GLN A 169 10.46 -1.97 0.94
CA GLN A 169 10.51 -2.59 -0.39
C GLN A 169 9.39 -2.04 -1.27
N TYR A 170 8.18 -1.91 -0.71
CA TYR A 170 7.02 -1.34 -1.41
C TYR A 170 7.28 0.10 -1.88
N HIS A 171 7.95 0.94 -1.08
CA HIS A 171 8.29 2.32 -1.48
C HIS A 171 9.36 2.37 -2.57
N LEU A 172 10.37 1.51 -2.50
CA LEU A 172 11.43 1.43 -3.51
C LEU A 172 10.87 1.02 -4.88
N GLU A 173 9.98 0.02 -4.87
CA GLU A 173 9.24 -0.40 -6.06
C GLU A 173 8.30 0.72 -6.55
N TYR A 174 7.56 1.37 -5.65
CA TYR A 174 6.69 2.51 -5.98
C TYR A 174 7.45 3.61 -6.73
N LEU A 175 8.61 4.03 -6.21
CA LEU A 175 9.46 5.02 -6.86
C LEU A 175 9.95 4.52 -8.23
N ASN A 176 10.46 3.29 -8.27
CA ASN A 176 11.00 2.69 -9.49
C ASN A 176 9.95 2.48 -10.59
N ASP A 177 8.69 2.23 -10.24
CA ASP A 177 7.64 2.01 -11.22
C ASP A 177 7.00 3.32 -11.70
N ASN A 178 6.98 4.35 -10.85
CA ASN A 178 6.22 5.57 -11.12
C ASN A 178 7.07 6.73 -11.65
N VAL A 179 8.35 6.82 -11.31
CA VAL A 179 9.23 7.81 -11.96
C VAL A 179 9.52 7.34 -13.38
N ARG A 180 9.42 8.22 -14.38
CA ARG A 180 9.66 7.85 -15.78
C ARG A 180 11.16 7.81 -16.07
N LYS A 181 11.58 7.05 -17.07
CA LYS A 181 13.01 7.01 -17.42
C LYS A 181 13.47 8.37 -17.96
N SER A 182 14.71 8.76 -17.67
CA SER A 182 15.32 9.99 -18.19
C SER A 182 15.21 10.08 -19.72
N GLU A 183 15.43 8.97 -20.44
CA GLU A 183 15.32 8.92 -21.91
C GLU A 183 13.88 9.03 -22.43
N TRP A 184 12.87 8.93 -21.56
CA TRP A 184 11.46 9.05 -21.96
C TRP A 184 10.92 10.46 -21.73
N VAL A 185 11.52 11.21 -20.82
CA VAL A 185 11.15 12.61 -20.53
C VAL A 185 12.10 13.61 -21.18
N GLY A 186 13.20 13.15 -21.80
CA GLY A 186 14.16 14.01 -22.49
C GLY A 186 14.96 14.92 -21.57
N ARG A 187 15.15 14.52 -20.31
CA ARG A 187 15.93 15.24 -19.29
C ARG A 187 16.36 14.27 -18.19
N GLU A 188 17.31 14.69 -17.36
CA GLU A 188 17.68 13.93 -16.15
C GLU A 188 16.39 13.67 -15.36
N ASN A 189 16.12 12.40 -15.01
CA ASN A 189 15.00 12.03 -14.15
C ASN A 189 15.31 10.81 -13.25
N HIS A 190 16.50 10.77 -12.68
CA HIS A 190 16.86 9.71 -11.75
C HIS A 190 16.11 9.83 -10.41
N ILE A 191 16.07 8.72 -9.68
CA ILE A 191 15.55 8.67 -8.31
C ILE A 191 16.76 8.68 -7.37
N TYR A 192 16.92 9.75 -6.62
CA TYR A 192 17.97 9.89 -5.63
C TYR A 192 17.49 9.32 -4.30
N LEU A 193 18.17 8.27 -3.84
CA LEU A 193 17.97 7.64 -2.55
C LEU A 193 19.12 8.07 -1.64
N HIS A 194 18.84 9.01 -0.75
CA HIS A 194 19.79 9.44 0.27
C HIS A 194 19.64 8.58 1.52
N TYR A 195 20.72 7.90 1.89
CA TYR A 195 20.78 7.14 3.14
C TYR A 195 21.71 7.88 4.11
N THR A 196 21.20 8.20 5.29
CA THR A 196 21.91 9.06 6.25
C THR A 196 23.02 8.34 7.00
N ASP A 197 22.99 7.00 7.03
CA ASP A 197 23.96 6.16 7.71
C ASP A 197 24.27 4.89 6.89
N TRP A 198 25.55 4.67 6.58
CA TRP A 198 25.98 3.54 5.75
C TRP A 198 25.72 2.17 6.38
N MET A 199 25.96 2.05 7.70
CA MET A 199 25.87 0.76 8.40
C MET A 199 24.42 0.31 8.52
N THR A 200 23.52 1.26 8.80
CA THR A 200 22.06 1.07 8.77
C THR A 200 21.61 0.68 7.37
N PHE A 201 22.03 1.40 6.32
CA PHE A 201 21.71 1.04 4.93
C PHE A 201 22.11 -0.41 4.61
N CYS A 202 23.35 -0.78 4.93
CA CYS A 202 23.85 -2.14 4.75
C CYS A 202 23.03 -3.15 5.56
N ALA A 203 22.63 -2.80 6.79
CA ALA A 203 21.81 -3.65 7.63
C ALA A 203 20.43 -3.92 7.03
N TYR A 204 19.82 -3.02 6.25
CA TYR A 204 18.53 -3.32 5.60
C TYR A 204 18.68 -4.20 4.34
N LEU A 205 19.89 -4.33 3.77
CA LEU A 205 20.12 -5.17 2.58
C LEU A 205 19.91 -6.68 2.82
N GLN A 206 19.85 -7.13 4.07
CA GLN A 206 19.51 -8.52 4.42
C GLN A 206 18.01 -8.83 4.24
N CYS A 207 17.16 -7.81 4.17
CA CYS A 207 15.70 -7.97 4.02
C CYS A 207 15.16 -7.43 2.70
N LEU A 208 15.79 -6.42 2.11
CA LEU A 208 15.34 -5.80 0.86
C LEU A 208 15.75 -6.63 -0.37
N GLU A 209 15.02 -6.50 -1.48
CA GLU A 209 15.37 -7.08 -2.78
C GLU A 209 15.64 -5.97 -3.80
N LEU A 210 16.91 -5.56 -3.91
CA LEU A 210 17.30 -4.46 -4.80
C LEU A 210 17.58 -4.92 -6.23
N ARG A 211 17.99 -6.17 -6.42
CA ARG A 211 18.42 -6.69 -7.74
C ARG A 211 17.43 -6.42 -8.88
N PRO A 212 16.11 -6.58 -8.73
CA PRO A 212 15.15 -6.27 -9.79
C PRO A 212 15.08 -4.77 -10.15
N LEU A 213 15.48 -3.88 -9.24
CA LEU A 213 15.38 -2.43 -9.41
C LEU A 213 16.60 -1.83 -10.13
N LEU A 214 17.76 -2.48 -10.04
CA LEU A 214 19.02 -1.97 -10.60
C LEU A 214 19.12 -1.97 -12.14
N PRO A 215 18.60 -2.95 -12.91
CA PRO A 215 18.79 -3.00 -14.36
C PRO A 215 18.27 -1.76 -15.10
N GLY A 216 17.22 -1.12 -14.57
CA GLY A 216 16.68 0.12 -15.13
C GLY A 216 17.61 1.32 -15.01
N LYS A 217 18.67 1.22 -14.19
CA LYS A 217 19.62 2.30 -13.88
C LYS A 217 18.96 3.60 -13.44
N LYS A 218 17.79 3.51 -12.82
CA LYS A 218 17.01 4.67 -12.40
C LYS A 218 17.45 5.22 -11.05
N LEU A 219 17.87 4.34 -10.14
CA LEU A 219 18.24 4.70 -8.77
C LEU A 219 19.66 5.27 -8.71
N VAL A 220 19.85 6.36 -7.96
CA VAL A 220 21.14 6.92 -7.57
C VAL A 220 21.21 6.89 -6.06
N PHE A 221 22.18 6.18 -5.50
CA PHE A 221 22.38 6.06 -4.06
C PHE A 221 23.38 7.11 -3.62
N LEU A 222 22.96 8.00 -2.72
CA LEU A 222 23.82 8.98 -2.06
C LEU A 222 23.94 8.59 -0.59
N ILE A 223 25.15 8.26 -0.14
CA ILE A 223 25.41 7.86 1.24
C ILE A 223 25.95 9.04 2.05
N GLU A 224 25.37 9.29 3.21
CA GLU A 224 25.83 10.29 4.19
C GLU A 224 26.01 11.68 3.53
N GLY A 225 27.24 12.19 3.46
CA GLY A 225 27.56 13.50 2.89
C GLY A 225 27.44 13.58 1.37
N GLU A 226 27.26 12.44 0.67
CA GLU A 226 27.14 12.42 -0.80
C GLU A 226 25.88 13.16 -1.30
N VAL A 227 24.90 13.44 -0.44
CA VAL A 227 23.71 14.25 -0.75
C VAL A 227 24.06 15.62 -1.32
N GLY A 228 25.21 16.19 -0.98
CA GLY A 228 25.69 17.46 -1.54
C GLY A 228 25.93 17.43 -3.06
N GLN A 229 25.91 16.26 -3.69
CA GLN A 229 26.01 16.08 -5.14
C GLN A 229 24.65 16.15 -5.85
N TYR A 230 23.54 16.24 -5.12
CA TYR A 230 22.20 16.29 -5.71
C TYR A 230 21.83 17.72 -6.19
N PRO A 231 21.22 17.86 -7.39
CA PRO A 231 21.15 16.86 -8.45
C PRO A 231 22.50 16.74 -9.17
N ILE A 232 22.85 15.53 -9.63
CA ILE A 232 24.10 15.30 -10.36
C ILE A 232 23.95 15.82 -11.80
N ASP A 233 24.93 16.57 -12.29
CA ASP A 233 25.06 16.83 -13.73
C ASP A 233 25.56 15.56 -14.44
N PHE A 234 24.61 14.80 -15.00
CA PHE A 234 24.90 13.55 -15.71
C PHE A 234 25.69 13.75 -17.00
N GLN A 235 25.53 14.91 -17.66
CA GLN A 235 26.30 15.21 -18.87
C GLN A 235 27.76 15.46 -18.50
N ALA A 236 28.01 16.32 -17.52
CA ALA A 236 29.37 16.63 -17.08
C ALA A 236 30.07 15.41 -16.45
N ARG A 237 29.36 14.63 -15.63
CA ARG A 237 29.97 13.52 -14.87
C ARG A 237 30.10 12.23 -15.66
N PHE A 238 29.10 11.89 -16.47
CA PHE A 238 29.02 10.59 -17.14
C PHE A 238 29.01 10.70 -18.67
N GLY A 239 29.01 11.92 -19.23
CA GLY A 239 28.91 12.14 -20.67
C GLY A 239 27.53 11.80 -21.24
N ILE A 240 26.49 11.75 -20.39
CA ILE A 240 25.13 11.38 -20.80
C ILE A 240 24.27 12.63 -20.87
N ASP A 241 23.99 13.08 -22.10
CA ASP A 241 23.03 14.15 -22.35
C ASP A 241 21.64 13.54 -22.58
N TYR A 242 20.71 13.74 -21.64
CA TYR A 242 19.34 13.24 -21.80
C TYR A 242 18.46 14.13 -22.69
N SER A 243 18.86 15.38 -22.96
CA SER A 243 18.10 16.32 -23.79
C SER A 243 18.03 15.91 -25.26
N GLN A 244 18.94 15.03 -25.69
CA GLN A 244 18.93 14.46 -27.04
C GLN A 244 17.77 13.49 -27.30
N TYR A 245 17.12 12.96 -26.25
CA TYR A 245 16.05 11.98 -26.41
C TYR A 245 14.69 12.68 -26.60
N PRO A 246 13.88 12.27 -27.59
CA PRO A 246 12.55 12.81 -27.75
C PRO A 246 11.63 12.36 -26.61
N VAL A 247 10.79 13.27 -26.14
CA VAL A 247 9.78 12.95 -25.13
C VAL A 247 8.82 11.91 -25.67
N LYS A 248 8.71 10.80 -24.94
CA LYS A 248 7.77 9.73 -25.26
C LYS A 248 6.46 10.01 -24.55
N PRO A 249 5.31 9.81 -25.20
CA PRO A 249 4.05 9.88 -24.47
C PRO A 249 3.89 8.65 -23.56
N VAL A 250 3.04 8.76 -22.54
CA VAL A 250 2.78 7.71 -21.54
C VAL A 250 2.27 6.43 -22.21
N SER A 251 2.80 5.29 -21.80
CA SER A 251 2.39 3.95 -22.22
C SER A 251 1.47 3.26 -21.21
N ILE A 252 0.74 2.25 -21.67
CA ILE A 252 -0.26 1.53 -20.87
C ILE A 252 0.34 0.95 -19.57
N ARG A 253 1.56 0.40 -19.64
CA ARG A 253 2.20 -0.24 -18.47
C ARG A 253 3.00 0.72 -17.59
N GLU A 254 3.15 1.98 -17.97
CA GLU A 254 3.65 3.04 -17.07
C GLU A 254 2.60 3.39 -16.01
N VAL A 255 1.30 3.19 -16.28
CA VAL A 255 0.23 3.45 -15.31
C VAL A 255 0.11 2.27 -14.35
N THR A 256 0.72 2.41 -13.17
CA THR A 256 0.78 1.41 -12.11
C THR A 256 0.04 1.83 -10.84
N ARG A 257 -0.34 3.10 -10.74
CA ARG A 257 -1.11 3.66 -9.62
C ARG A 257 -2.59 3.76 -9.94
N LEU A 258 -3.41 3.31 -9.00
CA LEU A 258 -4.84 3.54 -8.96
C LEU A 258 -5.15 4.41 -7.74
N ILE A 259 -5.80 5.55 -7.98
CA ILE A 259 -6.55 6.27 -6.95
C ILE A 259 -8.00 5.82 -7.09
N TRP A 260 -8.42 4.94 -6.20
CA TRP A 260 -9.80 4.49 -6.17
C TRP A 260 -10.64 5.48 -5.38
N HIS A 261 -11.47 6.22 -6.09
CA HIS A 261 -12.46 7.12 -5.50
C HIS A 261 -13.72 6.33 -5.20
N THR A 262 -14.00 6.10 -3.91
CA THR A 262 -15.06 5.18 -3.50
C THR A 262 -16.44 5.84 -3.54
N GLN A 263 -17.46 5.02 -3.78
CA GLN A 263 -18.85 5.40 -3.59
C GLN A 263 -19.36 4.82 -2.26
N LEU A 264 -19.23 5.56 -1.17
CA LEU A 264 -19.72 5.09 0.14
C LEU A 264 -21.26 5.01 0.19
N ALA A 265 -21.95 5.95 -0.47
CA ALA A 265 -23.40 6.03 -0.65
C ALA A 265 -23.73 7.04 -1.77
N THR A 266 -24.99 7.17 -2.17
CA THR A 266 -25.41 8.20 -3.13
C THR A 266 -25.29 9.61 -2.52
N HIS A 267 -25.04 10.63 -3.35
CA HIS A 267 -25.07 12.07 -2.99
C HIS A 267 -24.10 12.52 -1.89
N ASN A 268 -23.01 11.78 -1.67
CA ASN A 268 -21.94 12.13 -0.73
C ASN A 268 -20.99 13.24 -1.23
N GLY A 269 -21.24 13.82 -2.40
CA GLY A 269 -20.41 14.87 -2.97
C GLY A 269 -19.13 14.36 -3.64
N GLY A 270 -19.13 13.12 -4.15
CA GLY A 270 -18.01 12.59 -4.93
C GLY A 270 -17.71 13.43 -6.17
N ASP A 271 -18.74 13.84 -6.92
CA ASP A 271 -18.53 14.60 -8.17
C ASP A 271 -17.75 15.90 -7.98
N PHE A 272 -17.89 16.58 -6.83
CA PHE A 272 -17.07 17.75 -6.48
C PHE A 272 -15.57 17.42 -6.48
N PHE A 273 -15.18 16.25 -5.97
CA PHE A 273 -13.78 15.84 -5.98
C PHE A 273 -13.33 15.44 -7.38
N ASN A 274 -14.18 14.80 -8.19
CA ASN A 274 -13.85 14.54 -9.60
C ASN A 274 -13.52 15.85 -10.33
N GLU A 275 -14.41 16.85 -10.20
CA GLU A 275 -14.25 18.16 -10.83
C GLU A 275 -12.96 18.87 -10.43
N ILE A 276 -12.53 18.75 -9.16
CA ILE A 276 -11.26 19.35 -8.69
C ILE A 276 -10.05 18.70 -9.36
N PHE A 277 -10.10 17.40 -9.64
CA PHE A 277 -8.99 16.68 -10.24
C PHE A 277 -8.99 16.72 -11.77
N TYR A 278 -10.04 17.24 -12.41
CA TYR A 278 -10.09 17.38 -13.86
C TYR A 278 -8.96 18.24 -14.39
N GLY A 279 -8.36 17.77 -15.48
CA GLY A 279 -7.26 18.45 -16.15
C GLY A 279 -5.94 18.40 -15.39
N HIS A 280 -5.83 17.64 -14.30
CA HIS A 280 -4.57 17.53 -13.57
C HIS A 280 -3.50 16.84 -14.42
N PRO A 281 -2.28 17.39 -14.55
CA PRO A 281 -1.27 16.93 -15.51
C PRO A 281 -0.71 15.53 -15.22
N ASN A 282 -0.96 15.00 -14.01
CA ASN A 282 -0.50 13.70 -13.55
C ASN A 282 -1.63 12.73 -13.16
N LEU A 283 -2.89 13.04 -13.51
CA LEU A 283 -4.01 12.14 -13.24
C LEU A 283 -4.79 11.86 -14.53
N LEU A 284 -5.13 10.59 -14.72
CA LEU A 284 -6.17 10.18 -15.64
C LEU A 284 -7.50 10.21 -14.89
N SER A 285 -8.09 11.40 -14.77
CA SER A 285 -9.36 11.64 -14.07
C SER A 285 -10.51 11.72 -15.07
N TYR A 286 -11.64 11.09 -14.73
CA TYR A 286 -12.89 11.23 -15.47
C TYR A 286 -14.08 11.34 -14.50
N GLU A 287 -15.26 11.65 -15.03
CA GLU A 287 -16.51 11.59 -14.28
C GLU A 287 -16.83 10.16 -13.81
N SER A 288 -17.80 10.07 -12.90
CA SER A 288 -18.35 8.82 -12.40
C SER A 288 -18.89 7.96 -13.55
N ILE A 289 -18.29 6.78 -13.81
CA ILE A 289 -18.73 5.86 -14.88
C ILE A 289 -19.45 4.67 -14.27
N MET A 290 -20.61 4.29 -14.81
CA MET A 290 -21.29 3.05 -14.41
C MET A 290 -20.35 1.85 -14.55
N PHE A 291 -20.15 1.12 -13.44
CA PHE A 291 -19.16 0.04 -13.42
C PHE A 291 -19.48 -1.06 -14.43
N GLU A 292 -20.76 -1.35 -14.65
CA GLU A 292 -21.17 -2.36 -15.62
C GLU A 292 -20.87 -1.96 -17.07
N GLN A 293 -20.95 -0.67 -17.40
CA GLN A 293 -20.52 -0.17 -18.72
C GLN A 293 -19.02 -0.36 -18.90
N THR A 294 -18.23 0.00 -17.87
CA THR A 294 -16.77 -0.20 -17.89
C THR A 294 -16.41 -1.68 -18.07
N ARG A 295 -17.05 -2.58 -17.32
CA ARG A 295 -16.86 -4.03 -17.45
C ARG A 295 -17.19 -4.53 -18.85
N LYS A 296 -18.30 -4.06 -19.44
CA LYS A 296 -18.70 -4.44 -20.80
C LYS A 296 -17.65 -4.01 -21.82
N THR A 297 -17.21 -2.75 -21.78
CA THR A 297 -16.18 -2.23 -22.70
C THR A 297 -14.86 -2.97 -22.56
N VAL A 298 -14.41 -3.23 -21.33
CA VAL A 298 -13.19 -4.02 -21.07
C VAL A 298 -13.34 -5.45 -21.59
N ALA A 299 -14.49 -6.10 -21.38
CA ALA A 299 -14.73 -7.46 -21.85
C ALA A 299 -14.80 -7.54 -23.39
N GLU A 300 -15.40 -6.56 -24.05
CA GLU A 300 -15.42 -6.45 -25.51
C GLU A 300 -14.00 -6.25 -26.06
N LEU A 301 -13.24 -5.33 -25.48
CA LEU A 301 -11.85 -5.09 -25.88
C LEU A 301 -10.96 -6.32 -25.62
N LYS A 302 -11.21 -7.08 -24.56
CA LYS A 302 -10.51 -8.33 -24.25
C LYS A 302 -10.75 -9.41 -25.31
N LYS A 303 -11.96 -9.47 -25.87
CA LYS A 303 -12.33 -10.43 -26.92
C LYS A 303 -11.68 -10.09 -28.26
N ASP A 304 -11.65 -8.81 -28.63
CA ASP A 304 -11.12 -8.39 -29.93
C ASP A 304 -10.27 -7.11 -29.87
N CYS A 305 -9.14 -7.21 -29.18
CA CYS A 305 -8.21 -6.09 -29.02
C CYS A 305 -7.56 -5.65 -30.34
N LYS A 306 -7.43 -6.54 -31.31
CA LYS A 306 -6.72 -6.27 -32.59
C LYS A 306 -7.58 -5.45 -33.55
N ASN A 307 -8.90 -5.63 -33.52
CA ASN A 307 -9.83 -4.95 -34.41
C ASN A 307 -10.58 -3.79 -33.75
N ALA A 308 -10.15 -3.34 -32.56
CA ALA A 308 -10.71 -2.18 -31.89
C ALA A 308 -10.34 -0.88 -32.63
N GLU A 309 -11.08 -0.56 -33.70
CA GLU A 309 -10.79 0.58 -34.57
C GLU A 309 -10.93 1.95 -33.89
N TRP A 310 -11.77 2.03 -32.87
CA TRP A 310 -11.98 3.22 -32.03
C TRP A 310 -10.77 3.52 -31.11
N LEU A 311 -9.88 2.56 -30.87
CA LEU A 311 -8.61 2.81 -30.18
C LEU A 311 -7.62 3.46 -31.14
N SER A 312 -6.89 4.46 -30.66
CA SER A 312 -5.81 5.09 -31.40
C SER A 312 -4.79 4.02 -31.88
N PRO A 313 -4.24 4.17 -33.10
CA PRO A 313 -3.30 3.20 -33.66
C PRO A 313 -2.12 2.89 -32.73
N ARG A 314 -1.65 3.90 -31.98
CA ARG A 314 -0.58 3.78 -31.00
C ARG A 314 -0.94 2.83 -29.85
N LEU A 315 -2.10 3.01 -29.22
CA LEU A 315 -2.53 2.17 -28.09
C LEU A 315 -2.84 0.75 -28.56
N ARG A 316 -3.48 0.61 -29.72
CA ARG A 316 -3.73 -0.70 -30.36
C ARG A 316 -2.44 -1.47 -30.60
N GLN A 317 -1.40 -0.80 -31.12
CA GLN A 317 -0.09 -1.40 -31.32
C GLN A 317 0.60 -1.76 -30.00
N GLN A 318 0.47 -0.94 -28.95
CA GLN A 318 1.00 -1.26 -27.62
C GLN A 318 0.33 -2.51 -27.04
N LEU A 319 -1.00 -2.59 -27.07
CA LEU A 319 -1.74 -3.77 -26.60
C LEU A 319 -1.37 -5.03 -27.39
N ALA A 320 -1.22 -4.94 -28.71
CA ALA A 320 -0.83 -6.07 -29.55
C ALA A 320 0.58 -6.61 -29.22
N ARG A 321 1.48 -5.78 -28.67
CA ARG A 321 2.83 -6.19 -28.22
C ARG A 321 2.82 -6.80 -26.81
N ILE A 322 1.78 -6.57 -26.03
CA ILE A 322 1.62 -7.18 -24.72
C ILE A 322 1.10 -8.61 -24.93
N LYS A 323 1.94 -9.61 -24.60
CA LYS A 323 1.63 -11.03 -24.82
C LYS A 323 0.30 -11.47 -24.20
N HIS A 324 0.03 -10.99 -22.99
CA HIS A 324 -1.18 -11.29 -22.23
C HIS A 324 -1.70 -9.98 -21.60
N PRO A 325 -2.52 -9.19 -22.32
CA PRO A 325 -3.09 -7.97 -21.78
C PRO A 325 -4.01 -8.29 -20.60
N THR A 326 -3.75 -7.66 -19.46
CA THR A 326 -4.61 -7.79 -18.27
C THR A 326 -5.81 -6.86 -18.38
N GLU A 327 -6.87 -7.09 -17.61
CA GLU A 327 -8.01 -6.16 -17.58
C GLU A 327 -7.60 -4.77 -17.08
N LYS A 328 -6.57 -4.68 -16.23
CA LYS A 328 -5.90 -3.42 -15.88
C LYS A 328 -5.29 -2.74 -17.11
N ASP A 329 -4.55 -3.47 -17.95
CA ASP A 329 -3.96 -2.93 -19.19
C ASP A 329 -5.07 -2.39 -20.13
N LEU A 330 -6.19 -3.10 -20.24
CA LEU A 330 -7.33 -2.71 -21.07
C LEU A 330 -8.06 -1.47 -20.52
N LEU A 331 -8.28 -1.43 -19.20
CA LEU A 331 -8.87 -0.27 -18.53
C LEU A 331 -8.02 0.98 -18.75
N VAL A 332 -6.71 0.89 -18.50
CA VAL A 332 -5.79 2.01 -18.73
C VAL A 332 -5.78 2.43 -20.20
N ALA A 333 -5.85 1.49 -21.15
CA ALA A 333 -5.92 1.82 -22.57
C ALA A 333 -7.18 2.61 -22.94
N ILE A 334 -8.34 2.30 -22.33
CA ILE A 334 -9.59 3.06 -22.52
C ILE A 334 -9.39 4.50 -22.07
N PHE A 335 -8.85 4.72 -20.88
CA PHE A 335 -8.60 6.07 -20.34
C PHE A 335 -7.57 6.82 -21.19
N LEU A 336 -6.41 6.21 -21.48
CA LEU A 336 -5.40 6.86 -22.34
C LEU A 336 -5.91 7.22 -23.75
N ASN A 337 -6.99 6.59 -24.22
CA ASN A 337 -7.58 6.87 -25.52
C ASN A 337 -8.54 8.07 -25.52
N SER A 338 -9.10 8.43 -24.36
CA SER A 338 -10.06 9.53 -24.23
C SER A 338 -9.33 10.88 -24.16
N PRO A 339 -9.59 11.83 -25.07
CA PRO A 339 -9.04 13.18 -24.99
C PRO A 339 -9.44 13.92 -23.71
N GLU A 340 -10.63 13.65 -23.18
CA GLU A 340 -11.16 14.29 -21.96
C GLU A 340 -10.31 13.95 -20.73
N THR A 341 -9.75 12.74 -20.69
CA THR A 341 -8.91 12.27 -19.57
C THR A 341 -7.42 12.46 -19.83
N ALA A 342 -6.95 12.08 -21.02
CA ALA A 342 -5.53 12.07 -21.35
C ALA A 342 -5.03 13.40 -21.94
N GLY A 343 -5.92 14.26 -22.40
CA GLY A 343 -5.57 15.50 -23.13
C GLY A 343 -4.85 16.55 -22.28
N SER A 344 -4.97 16.48 -20.95
CA SER A 344 -4.31 17.41 -20.03
C SER A 344 -3.02 16.85 -19.43
N LEU A 345 -2.65 15.60 -19.75
CA LEU A 345 -1.42 15.01 -19.23
C LEU A 345 -0.19 15.78 -19.72
N ASP A 346 0.76 16.01 -18.83
CA ASP A 346 2.06 16.58 -19.19
C ASP A 346 3.02 15.48 -19.67
N PRO A 347 3.39 15.43 -20.98
CA PRO A 347 4.33 14.44 -21.48
C PRO A 347 5.75 14.60 -20.90
N HIS A 348 6.10 15.79 -20.40
CA HIS A 348 7.39 16.10 -19.77
C HIS A 348 7.41 15.80 -18.26
N SER A 349 6.28 15.37 -17.70
CA SER A 349 6.21 15.03 -16.29
C SER A 349 7.20 13.93 -15.95
N ARG A 350 7.86 14.12 -14.81
CA ARG A 350 8.83 13.18 -14.23
C ARG A 350 8.20 11.86 -13.80
N ILE A 351 6.89 11.82 -13.62
CA ILE A 351 6.18 10.64 -13.14
C ILE A 351 5.12 10.19 -14.15
N ALA A 352 4.83 8.89 -14.16
CA ALA A 352 3.67 8.36 -14.86
C ALA A 352 2.40 8.78 -14.12
N PRO A 353 1.28 9.07 -14.81
CA PRO A 353 0.06 9.48 -14.14
C PRO A 353 -0.54 8.33 -13.32
N ALA A 354 -1.36 8.68 -12.32
CA ALA A 354 -2.24 7.71 -11.66
C ALA A 354 -3.60 7.66 -12.37
N LEU A 355 -4.22 6.48 -12.41
CA LEU A 355 -5.62 6.36 -12.81
C LEU A 355 -6.49 6.81 -11.65
N PHE A 356 -7.25 7.89 -11.81
CA PHE A 356 -8.23 8.33 -10.82
C PHE A 356 -9.60 7.83 -11.26
N PHE A 357 -10.09 6.78 -10.59
CA PHE A 357 -11.27 6.03 -11.04
C PHE A 357 -12.36 5.99 -9.97
N GLN A 358 -13.54 6.49 -10.34
CA GLN A 358 -14.76 6.36 -9.56
C GLN A 358 -15.76 5.42 -10.27
N PRO A 359 -15.81 4.12 -9.91
CA PRO A 359 -16.87 3.25 -10.40
C PRO A 359 -18.22 3.64 -9.78
N HIS A 360 -19.20 3.95 -10.61
CA HIS A 360 -20.55 4.29 -10.19
C HIS A 360 -21.47 3.06 -10.16
N PHE A 361 -22.31 3.03 -9.13
CA PHE A 361 -23.41 2.09 -8.94
C PHE A 361 -24.67 2.89 -8.58
N TYR A 362 -25.84 2.46 -9.04
CA TYR A 362 -27.10 3.13 -8.66
C TYR A 362 -27.28 3.21 -7.14
N ASN A 363 -26.99 2.10 -6.45
CA ASN A 363 -26.86 2.05 -5.00
C ASN A 363 -25.80 1.01 -4.63
N ILE A 364 -25.12 1.21 -3.50
CA ILE A 364 -24.31 0.18 -2.84
C ILE A 364 -25.00 -0.11 -1.52
N LEU A 365 -25.52 -1.33 -1.38
CA LEU A 365 -26.27 -1.75 -0.21
C LEU A 365 -25.53 -2.88 0.51
N TYR A 366 -25.28 -2.71 1.82
CA TYR A 366 -24.70 -3.78 2.62
C TYR A 366 -25.74 -4.43 3.52
N GLU A 367 -25.56 -5.72 3.71
CA GLU A 367 -26.25 -6.53 4.69
C GLU A 367 -25.25 -7.34 5.51
N VAL A 368 -25.68 -7.80 6.69
CA VAL A 368 -24.87 -8.70 7.51
C VAL A 368 -25.18 -10.12 7.07
N ARG A 369 -24.14 -10.86 6.66
CA ARG A 369 -24.20 -12.28 6.33
C ARG A 369 -23.28 -13.07 7.26
N GLU A 370 -23.46 -14.37 7.32
CA GLU A 370 -22.50 -15.26 7.96
C GLU A 370 -21.24 -15.38 7.09
N SER A 371 -20.07 -15.45 7.71
CA SER A 371 -18.79 -15.66 7.02
C SER A 371 -18.78 -17.00 6.29
N LYS A 372 -17.92 -17.13 5.26
CA LYS A 372 -17.83 -18.37 4.47
C LYS A 372 -17.46 -19.60 5.31
N ASP A 373 -16.78 -19.40 6.44
CA ASP A 373 -16.37 -20.44 7.38
C ASP A 373 -17.36 -20.63 8.56
N GLY A 374 -18.45 -19.86 8.63
CA GLY A 374 -19.47 -19.99 9.67
C GLY A 374 -19.06 -19.45 11.04
N THR A 375 -17.94 -18.73 11.14
CA THR A 375 -17.36 -18.35 12.44
C THR A 375 -17.78 -16.96 12.93
N ALA A 376 -18.17 -16.06 12.01
CA ALA A 376 -18.46 -14.67 12.35
C ALA A 376 -19.46 -14.00 11.39
N PRO A 377 -20.23 -12.99 11.85
CA PRO A 377 -20.98 -12.12 10.96
C PRO A 377 -20.04 -11.18 10.18
N VAL A 378 -20.28 -11.03 8.88
CA VAL A 378 -19.54 -10.15 7.95
C VAL A 378 -20.48 -9.23 7.20
N LEU A 379 -19.99 -8.03 6.84
CA LEU A 379 -20.71 -7.12 5.97
C LEU A 379 -20.51 -7.51 4.51
N TYR A 380 -21.61 -7.64 3.77
CA TYR A 380 -21.61 -8.05 2.37
C TYR A 380 -22.37 -7.03 1.52
N SER A 381 -21.80 -6.65 0.37
CA SER A 381 -22.48 -5.93 -0.71
C SER A 381 -22.07 -6.55 -2.04
N GLU A 382 -23.04 -6.86 -2.91
CA GLU A 382 -22.75 -7.44 -4.23
C GLU A 382 -21.90 -6.48 -5.09
N GLU A 383 -22.19 -5.18 -5.03
CA GLU A 383 -21.42 -4.14 -5.73
C GLU A 383 -19.99 -4.08 -5.22
N TYR A 384 -19.81 -4.12 -3.90
CA TYR A 384 -18.49 -4.12 -3.29
C TYR A 384 -17.66 -5.36 -3.65
N GLU A 385 -18.28 -6.54 -3.64
CA GLU A 385 -17.63 -7.79 -4.06
C GLU A 385 -17.21 -7.76 -5.53
N LYS A 386 -18.02 -7.14 -6.41
CA LYS A 386 -17.66 -6.92 -7.81
C LYS A 386 -16.39 -6.08 -7.97
N ILE A 387 -16.14 -5.13 -7.07
CA ILE A 387 -14.89 -4.34 -7.06
C ILE A 387 -13.74 -5.19 -6.50
N CYS A 388 -13.92 -5.78 -5.32
CA CYS A 388 -12.87 -6.54 -4.63
C CYS A 388 -12.32 -7.70 -5.45
N SER A 389 -13.20 -8.40 -6.16
CA SER A 389 -12.82 -9.53 -7.02
C SER A 389 -12.36 -9.11 -8.42
N SER A 390 -12.44 -7.83 -8.79
CA SER A 390 -12.15 -7.38 -10.15
C SER A 390 -10.65 -7.34 -10.45
N PRO A 391 -10.19 -8.02 -11.52
CA PRO A 391 -8.82 -7.89 -12.00
C PRO A 391 -8.46 -6.46 -12.47
N MET A 392 -9.46 -5.62 -12.77
CA MET A 392 -9.25 -4.21 -13.09
C MET A 392 -8.69 -3.41 -11.91
N PHE A 393 -9.07 -3.77 -10.68
CA PHE A 393 -8.54 -3.14 -9.45
C PHE A 393 -7.30 -3.88 -8.97
N GLN A 394 -7.41 -5.20 -8.82
CA GLN A 394 -6.34 -6.04 -8.25
C GLN A 394 -5.04 -6.03 -9.08
N GLY A 395 -5.13 -5.74 -10.39
CA GLY A 395 -3.98 -5.66 -11.27
C GLY A 395 -3.07 -4.45 -11.00
N PHE A 396 -3.54 -3.41 -10.32
CA PHE A 396 -2.69 -2.30 -9.91
C PHE A 396 -1.82 -2.70 -8.73
N PRO A 397 -0.48 -2.55 -8.79
CA PRO A 397 0.38 -2.80 -7.65
C PRO A 397 0.17 -1.77 -6.54
N TYR A 398 -0.08 -0.50 -6.91
CA TYR A 398 -0.21 0.61 -5.96
C TYR A 398 -1.63 1.16 -5.99
N ILE A 399 -2.34 1.04 -4.87
CA ILE A 399 -3.73 1.46 -4.74
C ILE A 399 -3.81 2.41 -3.55
N LYS A 400 -4.22 3.65 -3.80
CA LYS A 400 -4.64 4.59 -2.77
C LYS A 400 -6.14 4.76 -2.85
N THR A 401 -6.81 4.62 -1.72
CA THR A 401 -8.27 4.70 -1.67
C THR A 401 -8.72 5.97 -1.01
N PHE A 402 -9.53 6.71 -1.75
CA PHE A 402 -10.08 7.99 -1.35
C PHE A 402 -11.57 7.85 -1.10
N THR A 403 -12.00 8.09 0.14
CA THR A 403 -13.40 7.99 0.54
C THR A 403 -13.93 9.36 0.98
N PRO A 404 -14.67 10.09 0.12
CA PRO A 404 -15.37 11.27 0.56
C PRO A 404 -16.58 10.89 1.42
N MET A 405 -16.69 11.55 2.56
CA MET A 405 -17.81 11.42 3.48
C MET A 405 -18.41 12.80 3.71
N ARG A 406 -19.71 12.91 3.53
CA ARG A 406 -20.45 14.12 3.88
C ARG A 406 -21.18 13.89 5.20
N ARG A 407 -21.45 14.96 5.97
CA ARG A 407 -22.28 14.83 7.17
C ARG A 407 -23.58 14.10 6.82
N PRO A 408 -23.95 13.01 7.54
CA PRO A 408 -25.11 12.20 7.18
C PRO A 408 -26.41 13.02 7.01
N THR A 409 -26.65 14.00 7.88
CA THR A 409 -27.82 14.88 7.80
C THR A 409 -27.86 15.71 6.51
N THR A 410 -26.71 16.24 6.08
CA THR A 410 -26.60 17.07 4.88
C THR A 410 -26.61 16.21 3.60
N SER A 411 -25.95 15.05 3.62
CA SER A 411 -26.00 14.07 2.53
C SER A 411 -27.43 13.57 2.30
N TYR A 412 -28.13 13.29 3.40
CA TYR A 412 -29.54 12.90 3.37
C TYR A 412 -30.43 13.99 2.79
N ALA A 413 -30.35 15.22 3.31
CA ALA A 413 -31.15 16.33 2.81
C ALA A 413 -30.92 16.56 1.31
N ALA A 414 -29.69 16.42 0.83
CA ALA A 414 -29.36 16.49 -0.59
C ALA A 414 -29.98 15.32 -1.38
N SER A 415 -29.94 14.10 -0.84
CA SER A 415 -30.55 12.91 -1.46
C SER A 415 -32.06 13.06 -1.61
N VAL A 416 -32.76 13.49 -0.53
CA VAL A 416 -34.21 13.71 -0.59
C VAL A 416 -34.53 14.79 -1.61
N ARG A 417 -33.84 15.94 -1.54
CA ARG A 417 -34.05 17.04 -2.49
C ARG A 417 -33.92 16.57 -3.94
N PHE A 418 -32.91 15.76 -4.25
CA PHE A 418 -32.68 15.21 -5.58
C PHE A 418 -33.81 14.26 -6.02
N ILE A 419 -34.23 13.33 -5.16
CA ILE A 419 -35.29 12.35 -5.48
C ILE A 419 -36.67 13.01 -5.59
N THR A 420 -36.91 14.10 -4.86
CA THR A 420 -38.15 14.87 -4.93
C THR A 420 -38.16 15.93 -6.02
N ASP A 421 -37.05 16.12 -6.73
CA ASP A 421 -36.97 17.09 -7.83
C ASP A 421 -37.74 16.53 -9.04
N GLU A 422 -38.85 17.20 -9.40
CA GLU A 422 -39.74 16.79 -10.49
C GLU A 422 -39.00 16.67 -11.85
N SER A 423 -37.89 17.40 -12.03
CA SER A 423 -37.10 17.32 -13.27
C SER A 423 -36.33 16.01 -13.42
N VAL A 424 -36.18 15.26 -12.32
CA VAL A 424 -35.38 14.02 -12.24
C VAL A 424 -36.27 12.79 -11.96
N GLN A 425 -37.55 13.01 -11.65
CA GLN A 425 -38.50 11.92 -11.43
C GLN A 425 -38.94 11.29 -12.76
N GLU A 426 -38.73 9.98 -12.89
CA GLU A 426 -39.22 9.20 -14.04
C GLU A 426 -40.75 9.06 -14.05
N SER A 427 -41.43 9.32 -12.92
CA SER A 427 -42.88 9.23 -12.77
C SER A 427 -43.40 10.17 -11.67
N LYS A 428 -44.59 10.77 -11.89
CA LYS A 428 -45.32 11.58 -10.89
C LYS A 428 -45.77 10.79 -9.64
N ASP A 429 -45.81 9.47 -9.73
CA ASP A 429 -46.21 8.56 -8.65
C ASP A 429 -44.98 7.92 -7.94
N ALA A 430 -43.78 8.48 -8.09
CA ALA A 430 -42.57 7.93 -7.52
C ALA A 430 -42.61 7.96 -5.97
N VAL A 431 -42.68 6.78 -5.36
CA VAL A 431 -42.60 6.63 -3.90
C VAL A 431 -41.16 6.85 -3.44
N VAL A 432 -40.95 7.91 -2.67
CA VAL A 432 -39.67 8.18 -1.99
C VAL A 432 -39.47 7.14 -0.89
N LYS A 433 -38.44 6.29 -1.04
CA LYS A 433 -38.06 5.32 0.00
C LYS A 433 -37.54 6.04 1.26
N ASP A 434 -37.66 5.39 2.43
CA ASP A 434 -37.05 5.87 3.68
C ASP A 434 -35.51 5.84 3.57
N THR A 435 -35.00 6.93 3.01
CA THR A 435 -33.58 7.09 2.72
C THR A 435 -32.80 7.32 4.02
N ILE A 436 -33.45 7.71 5.14
CA ILE A 436 -32.79 7.83 6.44
C ILE A 436 -32.42 6.44 6.93
N ALA A 437 -33.42 5.56 7.07
CA ALA A 437 -33.21 4.21 7.56
C ALA A 437 -32.23 3.44 6.66
N GLN A 438 -32.41 3.55 5.34
CA GLN A 438 -31.52 2.91 4.38
C GLN A 438 -30.06 3.33 4.58
N ARG A 439 -29.78 4.64 4.75
CA ARG A 439 -28.40 5.14 4.87
C ARG A 439 -27.77 4.87 6.24
N LEU A 440 -28.54 4.98 7.33
CA LEU A 440 -28.07 4.66 8.68
C LEU A 440 -27.73 3.16 8.83
N LEU A 441 -28.57 2.29 8.28
CA LEU A 441 -28.41 0.84 8.37
C LEU A 441 -27.43 0.28 7.33
N ASN A 442 -27.07 1.04 6.31
CA ASN A 442 -26.21 0.58 5.22
C ASN A 442 -24.80 0.18 5.67
N ARG A 443 -24.31 0.65 6.81
CA ARG A 443 -22.99 0.28 7.40
C ARG A 443 -21.79 0.31 6.44
N SER A 444 -21.88 0.98 5.28
CA SER A 444 -20.82 1.04 4.26
C SER A 444 -19.58 1.80 4.71
N TYR A 445 -19.66 2.47 5.85
CA TYR A 445 -18.55 3.12 6.56
C TYR A 445 -17.74 2.16 7.44
N LEU A 446 -18.20 0.92 7.64
CA LEU A 446 -17.46 -0.13 8.34
C LEU A 446 -16.68 -0.94 7.30
N ILE A 447 -15.39 -0.66 7.19
CA ILE A 447 -14.47 -1.31 6.26
C ILE A 447 -13.34 -2.01 7.01
N ASP A 448 -12.89 -3.14 6.48
CA ASP A 448 -11.73 -3.85 6.99
C ASP A 448 -10.44 -3.13 6.53
N PRO A 449 -9.63 -2.56 7.45
CA PRO A 449 -8.39 -1.89 7.12
C PRO A 449 -7.29 -2.84 6.60
N TRP A 450 -7.47 -4.16 6.77
CA TRP A 450 -6.57 -5.18 6.22
C TRP A 450 -6.93 -5.60 4.80
N ASN A 451 -8.09 -5.18 4.29
CA ASN A 451 -8.39 -5.36 2.88
C ASN A 451 -7.38 -4.55 2.05
N ARG A 452 -6.68 -5.22 1.13
CA ARG A 452 -5.66 -4.61 0.26
C ARG A 452 -6.13 -3.32 -0.42
N LEU A 453 -7.38 -3.25 -0.86
CA LEU A 453 -7.91 -2.05 -1.51
C LEU A 453 -8.04 -0.88 -0.54
N TYR A 454 -8.25 -1.12 0.75
CA TYR A 454 -8.37 -0.08 1.78
C TYR A 454 -7.12 0.08 2.65
N ARG A 455 -6.07 -0.71 2.41
CA ARG A 455 -4.87 -0.74 3.25
C ARG A 455 -4.17 0.64 3.28
N ASP A 456 -4.10 1.31 2.14
CA ASP A 456 -3.72 2.73 2.02
C ASP A 456 -4.98 3.55 1.68
N SER A 457 -5.79 3.85 2.69
CA SER A 457 -7.02 4.62 2.52
C SER A 457 -7.09 5.87 3.38
N VAL A 458 -7.75 6.89 2.83
CA VAL A 458 -7.99 8.17 3.49
C VAL A 458 -9.48 8.49 3.43
N LEU A 459 -10.06 8.73 4.60
CA LEU A 459 -11.41 9.26 4.74
C LEU A 459 -11.34 10.79 4.77
N VAL A 460 -12.09 11.46 3.89
CA VAL A 460 -12.12 12.92 3.82
C VAL A 460 -13.53 13.42 4.00
N ARG A 461 -13.68 14.42 4.88
CA ARG A 461 -14.97 15.10 4.98
C ARG A 461 -15.14 16.06 3.81
N PHE A 462 -16.27 15.96 3.12
CA PHE A 462 -16.63 16.82 2.00
C PHE A 462 -16.58 18.30 2.37
N GLU A 463 -17.02 18.66 3.58
CA GLU A 463 -16.98 20.04 4.07
C GLU A 463 -15.54 20.55 4.24
N ASP A 464 -14.60 19.71 4.66
CA ASP A 464 -13.19 20.09 4.81
C ASP A 464 -12.55 20.34 3.44
N GLY A 465 -12.92 19.57 2.42
CA GLY A 465 -12.48 19.81 1.05
C GLY A 465 -12.86 21.20 0.52
N LYS A 466 -13.92 21.82 1.08
CA LYS A 466 -14.32 23.19 0.75
C LYS A 466 -13.69 24.24 1.65
N LEU A 467 -13.65 23.99 2.96
CA LEU A 467 -13.27 24.97 3.97
C LEU A 467 -11.77 25.00 4.27
N ASN A 468 -11.08 23.87 4.07
CA ASN A 468 -9.64 23.74 4.29
C ASN A 468 -8.99 22.88 3.17
N PRO A 469 -9.09 23.32 1.90
CA PRO A 469 -8.66 22.52 0.76
C PRO A 469 -7.19 22.14 0.84
N ARG A 470 -6.31 23.04 1.29
CA ARG A 470 -4.87 22.75 1.39
C ARG A 470 -4.60 21.56 2.32
N ALA A 471 -5.17 21.55 3.52
CA ALA A 471 -4.95 20.44 4.45
C ALA A 471 -5.57 19.15 3.91
N THR A 472 -6.77 19.23 3.36
CA THR A 472 -7.48 18.08 2.78
C THR A 472 -6.70 17.43 1.65
N PHE A 473 -6.29 18.19 0.63
CA PHE A 473 -5.57 17.63 -0.52
C PHE A 473 -4.13 17.22 -0.18
N THR A 474 -3.50 17.83 0.83
CA THR A 474 -2.20 17.36 1.33
C THR A 474 -2.33 16.00 2.02
N ALA A 475 -3.42 15.76 2.76
CA ALA A 475 -3.67 14.46 3.39
C ALA A 475 -4.01 13.36 2.37
N LEU A 476 -4.45 13.74 1.16
CA LEU A 476 -4.70 12.80 0.05
C LEU A 476 -3.44 12.42 -0.74
N ALA A 477 -2.39 13.25 -0.67
CA ALA A 477 -1.20 13.15 -1.50
C ALA A 477 -0.31 11.93 -1.20
#